data_AF-A0A927G434-F1
#
_entry.id   AF-A0A927G434-F1
#
_cell.length_a   1.000
_cell.length_b   1.000
_cell.length_c   1.000
_cell.angle_alpha   90.00
_cell.angle_beta   90.00
_cell.angle_gamma   90.00
#
_symmetry.space_group_name_H-M   'P 1'
#
loop_
_entity.id
_entity.type
_entity.pdbx_description
1 polymer ?
#
loop_
_entity_poly.entity_id
_entity_poly.type
_entity_poly.pdbx_seq_one_letter_code
_entity_poly.pdbx_strand_id
1 'polypeptide(L)' 'FGSEQGSVSFVTLFVAYFNFLRPHAALEGKVPVVNPELSGLPTMPARWTKLIGLAQRWIVEQRSA' A
#
# COMPACT_ATOMS: atom_id res chain seq x y z
N PHE A 1 6.58 2.08 19.84
CA PHE A 1 5.13 1.83 19.74
C PHE A 1 4.70 1.20 21.05
N GLY A 2 3.67 1.74 21.72
CA GLY A 2 3.23 1.27 23.06
C GLY A 2 2.54 -0.09 23.09
N SER A 3 2.53 -0.84 21.97
CA SER A 3 2.01 -2.19 21.85
C SER A 3 2.62 -2.89 20.64
N GLU A 4 2.63 -4.22 20.65
CA GLU A 4 3.04 -5.05 19.50
C GLU A 4 2.17 -4.76 18.27
N GLN A 5 0.85 -4.70 18.46
CA GLN A 5 -0.10 -4.41 17.38
C GLN A 5 0.14 -3.03 16.74
N GLY A 6 0.54 -2.04 17.54
CA GLY A 6 0.93 -0.73 17.04
C GLY A 6 2.20 -0.78 16.18
N SER A 7 3.19 -1.59 16.58
CA SER A 7 4.42 -1.80 15.79
C SER A 7 4.10 -2.46 14.45
N VAL A 8 3.30 -3.53 14.45
CA VAL A 8 2.89 -4.24 13.23
C VAL A 8 2.17 -3.28 12.29
N SER A 9 1.17 -2.56 12.79
CA SER A 9 0.39 -1.61 11.99
C SER A 9 1.29 -0.54 11.36
N PHE A 10 2.22 0.04 12.13
CA PHE A 10 3.13 1.05 11.63
C PHE A 10 4.06 0.51 10.54
N VAL A 11 4.70 -0.63 10.78
CA VAL A 11 5.64 -1.22 9.80
C VAL A 11 4.90 -1.62 8.53
N THR A 12 3.70 -2.20 8.63
CA THR A 12 2.87 -2.53 7.47
C THR A 12 2.55 -1.28 6.63
N LEU A 13 2.10 -0.19 7.26
CA LEU A 13 1.79 1.05 6.55
C LEU A 13 3.05 1.71 5.96
N PHE A 14 4.17 1.68 6.69
CA PHE A 14 5.44 2.17 6.19
C PHE A 14 5.91 1.40 4.95
N VAL A 15 5.86 0.07 4.99
CA VAL A 15 6.25 -0.80 3.87
C VAL A 15 5.32 -0.56 2.67
N ALA A 16 4.01 -0.44 2.89
CA ALA A 16 3.05 -0.14 1.83
C ALA A 16 3.36 1.21 1.16
N TYR A 17 3.60 2.25 1.97
CA TYR A 17 3.97 3.57 1.46
C TYR A 17 5.29 3.54 0.70
N PHE A 18 6.34 2.96 1.28
CA PHE A 18 7.68 2.99 0.72
C PHE A 18 7.78 2.24 -0.61
N ASN A 19 7.11 1.09 -0.73
CA ASN A 19 7.25 0.20 -1.89
C ASN A 19 6.24 0.47 -3.01
N PHE A 20 5.02 0.91 -2.69
CA PHE A 20 3.96 1.03 -3.70
C PHE A 20 3.57 2.47 -4.01
N LEU A 21 3.90 3.42 -3.13
CA LEU A 21 3.34 4.77 -3.19
C LEU A 21 4.39 5.87 -3.35
N ARG A 22 5.54 5.75 -2.69
CA ARG A 22 6.58 6.78 -2.65
C ARG A 22 7.51 6.68 -3.87
N PRO A 23 7.59 7.71 -4.72
CA PRO A 23 8.64 7.85 -5.71
C PRO A 23 10.03 7.92 -5.05
N HIS A 24 11.03 7.28 -5.65
CA HIS A 24 12.42 7.39 -5.20
C HIS A 24 13.28 8.02 -6.29
N ALA A 25 14.12 8.99 -5.90
CA ALA A 25 15.04 9.64 -6.82
C ALA A 25 16.02 8.65 -7.46
N ALA A 26 16.51 7.67 -6.68
CA ALA A 26 17.36 6.59 -7.18
C ALA A 26 16.67 5.67 -8.21
N LEU A 27 15.35 5.74 -8.34
CA LEU A 27 14.54 5.00 -9.30
C LEU A 27 13.91 5.91 -10.35
N GLU A 28 14.51 7.07 -10.64
CA GLU A 28 14.01 8.03 -11.63
C GLU A 28 12.56 8.48 -11.34
N GLY A 29 12.21 8.62 -10.05
CA GLY A 29 10.85 8.98 -9.64
C GLY A 29 9.84 7.84 -9.71
N LYS A 30 10.28 6.59 -9.94
CA LYS A 30 9.43 5.41 -9.86
C LYS A 30 9.34 4.88 -8.43
N VAL A 31 8.33 4.05 -8.19
CA VAL A 31 8.18 3.27 -6.95
C VAL A 31 8.99 1.97 -7.06
N PRO A 32 9.43 1.36 -5.94
CA PRO A 32 10.18 0.11 -5.97
C PRO A 32 9.36 -1.06 -6.51
N VAL A 33 8.06 -1.10 -6.21
CA VAL A 33 7.15 -2.16 -6.66
C VAL A 33 6.00 -1.55 -7.44
N VAL A 34 5.99 -1.81 -8.75
CA VAL A 34 4.94 -1.34 -9.65
C VAL A 34 3.72 -2.26 -9.54
N ASN A 35 2.57 -1.68 -9.20
CA ASN A 35 1.28 -2.36 -9.22
C ASN A 35 0.39 -1.72 -10.32
N PRO A 36 0.00 -2.47 -11.37
CA PRO A 36 -0.87 -1.96 -12.43
C PRO A 36 -2.19 -1.38 -11.92
N GLU A 37 -2.76 -1.92 -10.83
CA GLU A 37 -4.00 -1.43 -10.25
C GLU A 37 -3.88 -0.05 -9.60
N LEU A 38 -2.65 0.44 -9.36
CA LEU A 38 -2.39 1.78 -8.85
C LEU A 38 -1.97 2.78 -9.94
N SER A 39 -1.78 2.31 -11.17
CA SER A 39 -1.37 3.14 -12.31
C SER A 39 -2.47 4.14 -12.67
N GLY A 40 -2.07 5.34 -13.09
CA GLY A 40 -3.00 6.40 -13.51
C GLY A 40 -3.77 7.10 -12.38
N LEU A 41 -3.63 6.67 -11.11
CA LEU A 41 -4.27 7.33 -9.99
C LEU A 41 -3.55 8.67 -9.67
N PRO A 42 -4.27 9.80 -9.72
CA PRO A 42 -3.65 11.13 -9.79
C PRO A 42 -3.13 11.65 -8.46
N THR A 43 -3.67 11.16 -7.34
CA THR A 43 -3.35 11.68 -6.01
C THR A 43 -2.99 10.56 -5.04
N MET A 44 -2.22 10.91 -4.01
CA MET A 44 -1.83 9.94 -2.99
C MET A 44 -3.03 9.36 -2.21
N PRO A 45 -4.05 10.16 -1.84
CA PRO A 45 -5.28 9.61 -1.27
C PRO A 45 -5.97 8.58 -2.18
N ALA A 46 -6.06 8.83 -3.48
CA ALA A 46 -6.68 7.88 -4.42
C ALA A 46 -5.95 6.53 -4.43
N ARG A 47 -4.61 6.55 -4.39
CA ARG A 47 -3.79 5.33 -4.32
C ARG A 47 -3.99 4.57 -3.01
N TRP A 48 -4.07 5.27 -1.88
CA TRP A 48 -4.39 4.65 -0.59
C TRP A 48 -5.77 4.03 -0.57
N THR A 49 -6.80 4.73 -1.05
CA THR A 49 -8.16 4.17 -1.13
C THR A 49 -8.20 2.91 -1.98
N LYS A 50 -7.45 2.88 -3.10
CA LYS A 50 -7.34 1.68 -3.94
C LYS A 50 -6.65 0.52 -3.22
N LEU A 51 -5.56 0.76 -2.49
CA LEU A 51 -4.88 -0.26 -1.67
C LEU A 51 -5.78 -0.82 -0.57
N ILE A 52 -6.55 0.03 0.11
CA ILE A 52 -7.51 -0.40 1.13
C ILE A 52 -8.60 -1.26 0.49
N GLY A 53 -9.16 -0.85 -0.65
CA GLY A 53 -10.16 -1.64 -1.37
C GLY A 53 -9.63 -2.99 -1.86
N LEU A 54 -8.34 -3.06 -2.25
CA LEU A 54 -7.66 -4.32 -2.58
C LEU A 54 -7.59 -5.26 -1.37
N ALA A 55 -7.14 -4.75 -0.23
CA ALA A 55 -7.07 -5.52 1.01
C ALA A 55 -8.46 -6.01 1.45
N GLN A 56 -9.49 -5.16 1.36
CA GLN A 56 -10.87 -5.54 1.68
C GLN A 56 -11.38 -6.67 0.78
N ARG A 57 -11.16 -6.59 -0.54
CA ARG A 57 -11.53 -7.68 -1.47
C ARG A 57 -10.85 -8.99 -1.09
N TRP A 58 -9.54 -8.95 -0.85
CA TRP A 58 -8.78 -10.13 -0.43
C TRP A 58 -9.32 -10.75 0.86
N ILE A 59 -9.67 -9.94 1.87
CA ILE A 59 -10.27 -10.44 3.12
C ILE A 59 -11.60 -11.16 2.85
N VAL A 60 -12.44 -10.63 1.95
CA VAL A 60 -13.73 -11.26 1.59
C VAL A 60 -13.50 -12.58 0.84
N GLU A 61 -12.56 -12.60 -0.10
CA GLU A 61 -12.18 -13.81 -0.85
C GLU A 61 -11.68 -14.91 0.09
N GLN A 62 -10.81 -14.57 1.04
CA GLN A 62 -10.28 -15.52 2.03
C GLN A 62 -11.34 -16.09 2.99
N ARG A 63 -12.40 -15.33 3.26
CA ARG A 63 -13.51 -15.81 4.11
C ARG A 63 -14.50 -16.70 3.36
N SER A 64 -14.48 -16.65 2.03
CA SER A 64 -15.40 -17.38 1.15
C SER A 64 -14.78 -18.66 0.60
N ALA A 65 -13.48 -18.86 0.81
CA ALA A 65 -12.71 -20.06 0.45
C ALA A 65 -12.63 -21.03 1.63
#